data_AF-A0A7F5RI83-F1
#
_entry.id   AF-A0A7F5RI83-F1
#
_cell.length_a   1.000
_cell.length_b   1.000
_cell.length_c   1.000
_cell.angle_alpha   90.00
_cell.angle_beta   90.00
_cell.angle_gamma   90.00
#
_symmetry.space_group_name_H-M   'P 1'
#
loop_
_entity.id
_entity.type
_entity.pdbx_description
1 polymer ?
#
loop_
_entity_poly.entity_id
_entity_poly.type
_entity_poly.pdbx_seq_one_letter_code
_entity_poly.pdbx_strand_id
1 'polypeptide(L)'
;MFNYIKHFFSVYRNRPKFLFGFHGQLSHDSYNLIGAADDDLYKFLKELNDKGHLNNTILILMSDHGHRFASIRNTIQGKQEERLPFFSFTFPKWFRKKYKQYYTNFVNNLNTLTTPFDIYSTLKTVIDLNTVKNNTLDHRSISLFSKVSPYTLHMQTVHMFIFGHTCMRYCNIPTNS
;
A
#
# COMPACT_ATOMS: atom_id res chain seq x y z
N MET A 1 -5.80 -17.29 6.78
CA MET A 1 -5.22 -16.50 5.67
C MET A 1 -3.68 -16.58 5.64
N PHE A 2 -2.97 -16.12 6.68
CA PHE A 2 -1.50 -16.03 6.65
C PHE A 2 -0.77 -17.34 6.31
N ASN A 3 -1.18 -18.49 6.87
CA ASN A 3 -0.58 -19.78 6.55
C ASN A 3 -0.65 -20.15 5.05
N TYR A 4 -1.75 -19.81 4.38
CA TYR A 4 -1.89 -20.04 2.94
C TYR A 4 -0.91 -19.19 2.14
N ILE A 5 -0.76 -17.91 2.51
CA ILE A 5 0.21 -17.00 1.86
C ILE A 5 1.64 -17.52 2.06
N LYS A 6 2.00 -17.95 3.28
CA LYS A 6 3.31 -18.53 3.57
C LYS A 6 3.59 -19.77 2.71
N HIS A 7 2.60 -20.66 2.58
CA HIS A 7 2.72 -21.84 1.73
C HIS A 7 2.88 -21.47 0.25
N PHE A 8 2.11 -20.51 -0.26
CA PHE A 8 2.22 -20.01 -1.63
C PHE A 8 3.64 -19.48 -1.95
N PHE A 9 4.23 -18.68 -1.05
CA PHE A 9 5.59 -18.16 -1.22
C PHE A 9 6.67 -19.26 -1.12
N SER A 10 6.41 -20.31 -0.35
CA SER A 10 7.32 -21.46 -0.21
C SER A 10 7.30 -22.35 -1.45
N VAL A 11 6.11 -22.71 -1.96
CA VAL A 11 5.94 -23.58 -3.14
C VAL A 11 6.46 -22.93 -4.41
N TYR A 12 6.11 -21.66 -4.65
CA TYR A 12 6.41 -21.00 -5.92
C TYR A 12 7.72 -20.20 -5.91
N ARG A 13 8.69 -20.54 -5.05
CA ARG A 13 9.88 -19.71 -4.76
C ARG A 13 10.55 -19.07 -6.00
N ASN A 14 10.78 -19.86 -7.04
CA ASN A 14 11.52 -19.45 -8.25
C ASN A 14 10.63 -19.07 -9.45
N ARG A 15 9.33 -18.80 -9.23
CA ARG A 15 8.41 -18.35 -10.28
C ARG A 15 7.93 -16.92 -10.05
N PRO A 16 7.72 -16.11 -11.11
CA PRO A 16 6.97 -14.87 -11.00
C PRO A 16 5.59 -15.15 -10.39
N LYS A 17 5.16 -14.32 -9.44
CA LYS A 17 3.94 -14.53 -8.68
C LYS A 17 3.32 -13.20 -8.27
N PHE A 18 2.00 -13.15 -8.24
CA PHE A 18 1.20 -12.07 -7.67
C PHE A 18 0.21 -12.69 -6.69
N LEU A 19 0.05 -12.09 -5.51
CA LEU A 19 -0.90 -12.54 -4.50
C LEU A 19 -1.61 -11.33 -3.91
N PHE A 20 -2.93 -11.42 -3.85
CA PHE A 20 -3.79 -10.49 -3.13
C PHE A 20 -4.48 -11.25 -2.00
N GLY A 21 -4.22 -10.85 -0.76
CA GLY A 21 -4.86 -11.41 0.43
C GLY A 21 -5.66 -10.31 1.14
N PHE A 22 -6.90 -10.60 1.50
CA PHE A 22 -7.81 -9.65 2.12
C PHE A 22 -8.40 -10.24 3.40
N HIS A 23 -8.24 -9.54 4.52
CA HIS A 23 -8.78 -9.94 5.82
C HIS A 23 -9.70 -8.84 6.35
N GLY A 24 -11.01 -9.09 6.34
CA GLY A 24 -12.02 -8.14 6.81
C GLY A 24 -12.69 -8.54 8.14
N GLN A 25 -12.57 -9.79 8.57
CA GLN A 25 -13.43 -10.30 9.65
C GLN A 25 -13.19 -9.62 11.01
N LEU A 26 -11.93 -9.39 11.37
CA LEU A 26 -11.58 -8.72 12.65
C LEU A 26 -11.75 -7.21 12.60
N SER A 27 -11.84 -6.61 11.40
CA SER A 27 -11.92 -5.16 11.22
C SER A 27 -13.34 -4.65 10.95
N HIS A 28 -14.28 -5.54 10.59
CA HIS A 28 -15.58 -5.14 10.06
C HIS A 28 -16.50 -4.51 11.11
N ASP A 29 -16.70 -5.13 12.28
CA ASP A 29 -17.77 -4.70 13.20
C ASP A 29 -17.27 -3.94 14.44
N SER A 30 -15.97 -4.01 14.74
CA SER A 30 -15.39 -3.42 15.94
C SER A 30 -13.93 -3.04 15.74
N TYR A 31 -13.59 -1.79 16.03
CA TYR A 31 -12.20 -1.34 16.04
C TYR A 31 -11.35 -2.02 17.12
N ASN A 32 -11.98 -2.58 18.16
CA ASN A 32 -11.27 -3.23 19.26
C ASN A 32 -10.77 -4.64 18.90
N LEU A 33 -11.32 -5.26 17.86
CA LEU A 33 -10.98 -6.64 17.49
C LEU A 33 -9.74 -6.73 16.60
N ILE A 34 -9.31 -5.62 15.98
CA ILE A 34 -8.14 -5.61 15.10
C ILE A 34 -6.86 -6.01 15.83
N GLY A 35 -6.72 -5.61 17.11
CA GLY A 35 -5.55 -5.91 17.93
C GLY A 35 -5.33 -7.40 18.17
N ALA A 36 -6.38 -8.23 18.03
CA ALA A 36 -6.24 -9.69 18.10
C ALA A 36 -5.40 -10.26 16.94
N ALA A 37 -5.24 -9.51 15.84
CA ALA A 37 -4.45 -9.91 14.68
C ALA A 37 -2.99 -9.44 14.75
N ASP A 38 -2.63 -8.56 15.69
CA ASP A 38 -1.33 -7.87 15.69
C ASP A 38 -0.16 -8.85 15.79
N ASP A 39 -0.21 -9.77 16.76
CA ASP A 39 0.83 -10.79 16.96
C ASP A 39 0.98 -11.72 15.75
N ASP A 40 -0.15 -12.12 15.15
CA ASP A 40 -0.16 -13.01 14.00
C ASP A 40 0.35 -12.31 12.73
N LEU A 41 -0.01 -11.04 12.53
CA LEU A 41 0.50 -10.20 11.46
C LEU A 41 2.01 -9.97 11.64
N TYR A 42 2.47 -9.65 12.85
CA TYR A 42 3.90 -9.49 13.16
C TYR A 42 4.68 -10.77 12.85
N LYS A 43 4.24 -11.92 13.37
CA LYS A 43 4.89 -13.22 13.12
C LYS A 43 4.92 -13.55 11.63
N PHE A 44 3.82 -13.29 10.92
CA PHE A 44 3.74 -13.49 9.47
C PHE A 44 4.77 -12.63 8.71
N LEU A 45 4.84 -11.33 8.99
CA LEU A 45 5.78 -10.42 8.33
C LEU A 45 7.23 -10.75 8.67
N LYS A 46 7.51 -11.07 9.93
CA LYS A 46 8.84 -11.52 10.38
C LYS A 46 9.26 -12.79 9.67
N GLU A 47 8.39 -13.79 9.56
CA GLU A 47 8.71 -15.04 8.87
C GLU A 47 8.98 -14.83 7.37
N LEU A 48 8.22 -13.95 6.70
CA LEU A 48 8.48 -13.59 5.30
C LEU A 48 9.86 -12.93 5.14
N ASN A 49 10.24 -12.05 6.07
CA ASN A 49 11.54 -11.41 6.08
C ASN A 49 12.68 -12.41 6.34
N ASP A 50 12.58 -13.18 7.41
CA ASP A 50 13.64 -14.08 7.90
C ASP A 50 13.91 -15.22 6.91
N LYS A 51 12.88 -15.71 6.21
CA LYS A 51 13.02 -16.70 5.12
C LYS A 51 13.48 -16.09 3.79
N GLY A 52 13.68 -14.77 3.74
CA GLY A 52 14.15 -14.04 2.56
C GLY A 52 13.11 -13.90 1.46
N HIS A 53 11.83 -14.15 1.71
CA HIS A 53 10.77 -13.96 0.71
C HIS A 53 10.67 -12.49 0.26
N LEU A 54 10.93 -11.54 1.16
CA LEU A 54 10.93 -10.11 0.86
C LEU A 54 12.14 -9.64 0.02
N ASN A 55 13.17 -10.48 -0.16
CA ASN A 55 14.35 -10.12 -0.96
C ASN A 55 14.04 -9.99 -2.46
N ASN A 56 12.90 -10.50 -2.92
CA ASN A 56 12.47 -10.40 -4.31
C ASN A 56 10.96 -10.14 -4.44
N THR A 57 10.39 -9.41 -3.48
CA THR A 57 8.95 -9.10 -3.45
C THR A 57 8.75 -7.65 -3.06
N ILE A 58 7.94 -6.92 -3.84
CA ILE A 58 7.34 -5.67 -3.38
C ILE A 58 6.11 -6.05 -2.57
N LEU A 59 6.11 -5.75 -1.27
CA LEU A 59 4.97 -6.02 -0.38
C LEU A 59 4.19 -4.73 -0.19
N ILE A 60 2.88 -4.81 -0.40
CA ILE A 60 1.93 -3.75 -0.07
C ILE A 60 1.08 -4.24 1.08
N LEU A 61 1.08 -3.51 2.19
CA LEU A 61 0.14 -3.70 3.30
C LEU A 61 -0.82 -2.51 3.30
N MET A 62 -2.11 -2.77 3.12
CA MET A 62 -3.11 -1.72 2.92
C MET A 62 -4.44 -2.07 3.58
N SER A 63 -5.24 -1.03 3.86
CA SER A 63 -6.68 -1.16 4.08
C SER A 63 -7.45 -0.57 2.89
N ASP A 64 -8.67 -1.04 2.66
CA ASP A 64 -9.58 -0.53 1.63
C ASP A 64 -10.27 0.77 2.04
N HIS A 65 -10.50 0.94 3.33
CA HIS A 65 -10.97 2.17 3.97
C HIS A 65 -10.36 2.30 5.38
N GLY A 66 -10.53 3.46 6.03
CA GLY A 66 -10.30 3.54 7.47
C GLY A 66 -11.56 3.13 8.24
N HIS A 67 -11.64 3.35 9.56
CA HIS A 67 -12.74 2.78 10.34
C HIS A 67 -14.12 3.34 9.92
N ARG A 68 -15.00 2.46 9.43
CA ARG A 68 -16.29 2.83 8.82
C ARG A 68 -17.50 2.35 9.64
N PHE A 69 -17.30 1.47 10.61
CA PHE A 69 -18.37 0.72 11.24
C PHE A 69 -18.33 0.88 12.76
N ALA A 70 -19.05 1.87 13.28
CA ALA A 70 -19.54 2.00 14.66
C ALA A 70 -20.22 3.37 14.80
N SER A 71 -20.76 3.66 16.00
CA SER A 71 -21.27 4.98 16.36
C SER A 71 -20.26 6.12 16.16
N ILE A 72 -18.95 5.82 16.25
CA ILE A 72 -17.88 6.80 16.05
C ILE A 72 -17.94 7.46 14.66
N ARG A 73 -18.44 6.79 13.63
CA ARG A 73 -18.62 7.34 12.27
C ARG A 73 -19.51 8.58 12.23
N ASN A 74 -20.42 8.72 13.19
CA ASN A 74 -21.31 9.89 13.26
C ASN A 74 -20.58 11.17 13.71
N THR A 75 -19.36 11.04 14.22
CA THR A 75 -18.51 12.18 14.61
C THR A 75 -17.74 12.75 13.41
N ILE A 76 -17.26 13.99 13.53
CA ILE A 76 -16.39 14.60 12.50
C ILE A 76 -15.10 13.78 12.35
N GLN A 77 -14.55 13.32 13.46
CA GLN A 77 -13.35 12.50 13.55
C GLN A 77 -13.55 11.17 12.83
N GLY A 78 -14.63 10.44 13.12
CA GLY A 78 -14.94 9.18 12.42
C GLY A 78 -15.11 9.34 10.91
N LYS A 79 -15.67 10.47 10.44
CA LYS A 79 -15.74 10.77 8.99
C LYS A 79 -14.38 11.03 8.36
N GLN A 80 -13.42 11.58 9.10
CA GLN A 80 -12.04 11.73 8.62
C GLN A 80 -11.35 10.36 8.60
N GLU A 81 -11.47 9.59 9.68
CA GLU A 81 -10.86 8.26 9.78
C GLU A 81 -11.39 7.30 8.71
N GLU A 82 -12.69 7.29 8.40
CA GLU A 82 -13.27 6.49 7.30
C GLU A 82 -12.53 6.72 5.96
N ARG A 83 -12.04 7.94 5.73
CA ARG A 83 -11.40 8.38 4.48
C ARG A 83 -9.88 8.22 4.49
N LEU A 84 -9.29 7.71 5.57
CA LEU A 84 -7.86 7.52 5.73
C LEU A 84 -7.51 6.02 5.78
N PRO A 85 -7.48 5.32 4.64
CA PRO A 85 -6.95 3.97 4.62
C PRO A 85 -5.46 3.95 4.95
N PHE A 86 -5.03 2.89 5.63
CA PHE A 86 -3.61 2.62 5.84
C PHE A 86 -2.98 2.13 4.53
N PHE A 87 -1.76 2.58 4.24
CA PHE A 87 -1.00 2.10 3.10
C PHE A 87 0.50 2.09 3.40
N SER A 88 1.16 0.97 3.12
CA SER A 88 2.60 0.80 3.31
C SER A 88 3.21 -0.04 2.19
N PHE A 89 4.39 0.37 1.74
CA PHE A 89 5.18 -0.34 0.74
C PHE A 89 6.51 -0.79 1.33
N THR A 90 6.87 -2.05 1.09
CA THR A 90 8.21 -2.58 1.32
C THR A 90 8.82 -3.02 0.00
N PHE A 91 9.98 -2.45 -0.34
CA PHE A 91 10.72 -2.76 -1.56
C PHE A 91 11.96 -3.62 -1.25
N PRO A 92 12.32 -4.57 -2.13
CA PRO A 92 13.60 -5.27 -2.05
C PRO A 92 14.79 -4.32 -2.04
N LYS A 93 15.84 -4.65 -1.27
CA LYS A 93 17.05 -3.81 -1.17
C LYS A 93 17.70 -3.53 -2.53
N TRP A 94 17.72 -4.52 -3.42
CA TRP A 94 18.28 -4.38 -4.77
C TRP A 94 17.45 -3.44 -5.66
N PHE A 95 16.12 -3.36 -5.47
CA PHE A 95 15.24 -2.50 -6.26
C PHE A 95 15.63 -1.04 -6.08
N ARG A 96 15.92 -0.62 -4.84
CA ARG A 96 16.35 0.74 -4.50
C ARG A 96 17.66 1.13 -5.20
N LYS A 97 18.55 0.15 -5.42
CA LYS A 97 19.84 0.36 -6.10
C LYS A 97 19.69 0.36 -7.61
N LYS A 98 18.97 -0.62 -8.17
CA LYS A 98 18.80 -0.82 -9.61
C LYS A 98 17.86 0.22 -10.24
N TYR A 99 16.75 0.53 -9.56
CA TYR A 99 15.71 1.46 -10.02
C TYR A 99 15.68 2.72 -9.13
N LYS A 100 16.86 3.34 -8.95
CA LYS A 100 17.05 4.49 -8.06
C LYS A 100 16.08 5.63 -8.36
N GLN A 101 15.87 5.97 -9.64
CA GLN A 101 14.96 7.05 -10.04
C GLN A 101 13.51 6.77 -9.60
N TYR A 102 13.01 5.55 -9.83
CA TYR A 102 11.67 5.14 -9.41
C TYR A 102 11.51 5.20 -7.90
N TYR A 103 12.48 4.69 -7.16
CA TYR A 103 12.44 4.74 -5.69
C TYR A 103 12.51 6.17 -5.16
N THR A 104 13.36 7.04 -5.73
CA THR A 104 13.42 8.46 -5.35
C THR A 104 12.10 9.18 -5.61
N ASN A 105 11.49 8.97 -6.78
CA ASN A 105 10.17 9.55 -7.08
C ASN A 105 9.11 9.05 -6.11
N PHE A 106 9.08 7.75 -5.81
CA PHE A 106 8.18 7.16 -4.84
C PHE A 106 8.32 7.82 -3.46
N VAL A 107 9.55 7.98 -2.97
CA VAL A 107 9.82 8.65 -1.69
C VAL A 107 9.41 10.13 -1.72
N ASN A 108 9.61 10.82 -2.84
CA ASN A 108 9.19 12.22 -2.96
C ASN A 108 7.66 12.38 -2.95
N ASN A 109 6.90 11.35 -3.33
CA ASN A 109 5.44 11.36 -3.36
C ASN A 109 4.78 11.06 -2.01
N LEU A 110 5.55 10.76 -0.95
CA LEU A 110 5.00 10.37 0.36
C LEU A 110 4.05 11.44 0.94
N ASN A 111 4.41 12.71 0.79
CA ASN A 111 3.60 13.83 1.28
C ASN A 111 2.63 14.39 0.22
N THR A 112 2.43 13.66 -0.88
CA THR A 112 1.49 14.03 -1.93
C THR A 112 0.22 13.21 -1.76
N LEU A 113 -0.92 13.83 -2.02
CA LEU A 113 -2.19 13.12 -2.04
C LEU A 113 -2.16 12.10 -3.18
N THR A 114 -2.65 10.89 -2.94
CA THR A 114 -2.73 9.84 -3.96
C THR A 114 -4.07 9.13 -3.89
N THR A 115 -4.41 8.44 -4.97
CA THR A 115 -5.64 7.67 -5.13
C THR A 115 -5.34 6.20 -5.40
N PRO A 116 -6.30 5.29 -5.19
CA PRO A 116 -6.14 3.89 -5.60
C PRO A 116 -5.81 3.71 -7.08
N PHE A 117 -6.18 4.65 -7.95
CA PHE A 117 -5.82 4.59 -9.37
C PHE A 117 -4.31 4.76 -9.60
N ASP A 118 -3.63 5.55 -8.75
CA ASP A 118 -2.18 5.72 -8.79
C ASP A 118 -1.46 4.41 -8.42
N ILE A 119 -2.04 3.63 -7.48
CA ILE A 119 -1.56 2.28 -7.14
C ILE A 119 -1.71 1.35 -8.34
N TYR A 120 -2.86 1.36 -9.02
CA TYR A 120 -3.07 0.56 -10.23
C TYR A 120 -2.05 0.89 -11.33
N SER A 121 -1.78 2.19 -11.56
CA SER A 121 -0.75 2.61 -12.50
C SER A 121 0.66 2.22 -12.05
N THR A 122 0.94 2.24 -10.75
CA THR A 122 2.21 1.76 -10.18
C THR A 122 2.40 0.27 -10.42
N LEU A 123 1.38 -0.56 -10.20
CA LEU A 123 1.44 -2.00 -10.46
C LEU A 123 1.67 -2.30 -11.94
N LYS A 124 1.05 -1.53 -12.85
CA LYS A 124 1.34 -1.64 -14.29
C LYS A 124 2.81 -1.34 -14.62
N THR A 125 3.41 -0.34 -13.96
CA THR A 125 4.85 -0.07 -14.10
C THR A 125 5.71 -1.19 -13.51
N VAL A 126 5.28 -1.89 -12.44
CA VAL A 126 6.03 -3.04 -11.90
C VAL A 126 6.10 -4.20 -12.90
N ILE A 127 5.06 -4.40 -13.72
CA ILE A 127 5.04 -5.47 -14.75
C ILE A 127 6.09 -5.22 -15.83
N ASP A 128 6.29 -3.96 -16.23
CA ASP A 128 7.32 -3.55 -17.18
C ASP A 128 8.08 -2.31 -16.67
N LEU A 129 9.17 -2.58 -15.96
CA LEU A 129 10.05 -1.56 -15.41
C LEU A 129 11.00 -0.93 -16.45
N ASN A 130 10.96 -1.40 -17.71
CA ASN A 130 11.83 -0.89 -18.77
C ASN A 130 11.12 0.19 -19.61
N THR A 131 9.80 0.28 -19.58
CA THR A 131 9.09 1.41 -20.20
C THR A 131 9.11 2.63 -19.28
N VAL A 132 10.05 3.55 -19.54
CA VAL A 132 9.95 4.92 -19.02
C VAL A 132 8.77 5.61 -19.71
N LYS A 133 7.59 5.51 -19.10
CA LYS A 133 6.42 6.28 -19.56
C LYS A 133 6.59 7.72 -19.09
N ASN A 134 6.90 8.61 -20.02
CA ASN A 134 6.68 10.04 -19.82
C ASN A 134 5.17 10.23 -19.66
N ASN A 135 4.74 10.57 -18.45
CA ASN A 135 3.32 10.73 -18.17
C ASN A 135 2.79 11.93 -18.95
N THR A 136 1.91 11.66 -19.91
CA THR A 136 0.97 12.66 -20.39
C THR A 136 -0.11 12.83 -19.33
N LEU A 137 -0.50 14.08 -19.04
CA LEU A 137 -1.56 14.42 -18.07
C LEU A 137 -2.96 13.94 -18.50
N ASP A 138 -3.06 13.15 -19.57
CA ASP A 138 -4.28 12.65 -20.18
C ASP A 138 -4.79 11.35 -19.53
N HIS A 139 -4.22 10.96 -18.39
CA HIS A 139 -4.57 9.73 -17.69
C HIS A 139 -5.08 10.03 -16.28
N ARG A 140 -6.19 9.37 -15.91
CA ARG A 140 -6.88 9.48 -14.59
C ARG A 140 -6.03 9.05 -13.38
N SER A 141 -4.74 8.77 -13.57
CA SER A 141 -3.82 8.28 -12.55
C SER A 141 -2.36 8.40 -12.99
N ILE A 142 -1.48 8.56 -12.02
CA ILE A 142 -0.04 8.70 -12.18
C ILE A 142 0.65 7.58 -11.38
N SER A 143 1.57 6.85 -12.02
CA SER A 143 2.41 5.87 -11.30
C SER A 143 3.23 6.56 -10.21
N LEU A 144 3.28 5.98 -9.02
CA LEU A 144 4.05 6.50 -7.89
C LEU A 144 5.57 6.43 -8.13
N PHE A 145 6.02 5.74 -9.17
CA PHE A 145 7.41 5.78 -9.63
C PHE A 145 7.75 7.00 -10.50
N SER A 146 6.75 7.82 -10.80
CA SER A 146 6.89 9.13 -11.43
C SER A 146 6.56 10.23 -10.42
N LYS A 147 7.00 11.46 -10.66
CA LYS A 147 6.63 12.59 -9.80
C LYS A 147 5.14 12.88 -9.94
N VAL A 148 4.41 12.83 -8.82
CA VAL A 148 3.03 13.29 -8.73
C VAL A 148 3.09 14.78 -8.40
N SER A 149 2.55 15.65 -9.25
CA SER A 149 2.53 17.09 -8.96
C SER A 149 1.53 17.38 -7.84
N PRO A 150 1.88 18.21 -6.85
CA PRO A 150 0.98 18.57 -5.75
C PRO A 150 -0.28 19.30 -6.26
N TYR A 151 -0.23 19.88 -7.46
CA TYR A 151 -1.36 20.55 -8.09
C TYR A 151 -2.27 19.61 -8.89
N THR A 152 -1.87 18.35 -9.12
CA THR A 152 -2.68 17.40 -9.89
C THR A 152 -3.96 16.98 -9.15
N LEU A 153 -4.01 17.19 -7.82
CA LEU A 153 -5.19 16.95 -7.00
C LEU A 153 -5.76 18.26 -6.45
N HIS A 154 -5.90 19.27 -7.30
CA HIS A 154 -6.80 20.38 -7.04
C HIS A 154 -8.21 20.04 -7.55
N MET A 155 -8.80 18.95 -7.05
CA MET A 155 -10.24 18.76 -7.17
C MET A 155 -10.89 19.25 -5.89
N GLN A 156 -11.36 20.49 -5.96
CA GLN A 156 -12.37 21.04 -5.07
C GLN A 156 -13.51 20.03 -4.93
N THR A 157 -13.84 19.71 -3.67
CA THR A 157 -15.17 19.31 -3.20
C THR A 157 -16.01 18.51 -4.20
N VAL A 158 -15.75 17.21 -4.34
CA VAL A 158 -16.72 16.30 -4.94
C VAL A 158 -17.42 15.55 -3.81
N HIS A 159 -18.71 15.83 -3.63
CA HIS A 159 -19.64 14.92 -2.99
C HIS A 159 -19.53 13.57 -3.71
N MET A 160 -18.70 12.66 -3.20
CA MET A 160 -18.50 11.37 -3.84
C MET A 160 -18.39 10.27 -2.79
N PHE A 161 -19.35 9.36 -2.87
CA PHE A 161 -19.34 8.05 -2.25
C PHE A 161 -17.92 7.44 -2.28
N ILE A 162 -17.41 7.11 -1.09
CA ILE A 162 -16.39 6.08 -0.81
C ILE A 162 -15.29 5.97 -1.89
N PHE A 163 -14.54 7.05 -2.13
CA PHE A 163 -13.22 6.92 -2.75
C PHE A 163 -12.25 7.75 -1.92
N GLY A 164 -11.56 7.07 -1.00
CA GLY A 164 -10.60 7.65 -0.07
C GLY A 164 -9.37 8.17 -0.79
N HIS A 165 -8.96 9.38 -0.43
CA HIS A 165 -7.62 9.87 -0.72
C HIS A 165 -6.68 9.39 0.39
N THR A 166 -5.47 8.97 0.05
CA THR A 166 -4.48 8.50 1.05
C THR A 166 -3.30 9.46 1.14
N CYS A 167 -2.86 9.70 2.38
CA CYS A 167 -1.58 10.33 2.68
C CYS A 167 -0.58 9.23 3.05
N MET A 168 0.50 9.09 2.27
CA MET A 168 1.48 8.01 2.48
C MET A 168 2.58 8.45 3.46
N ARG A 169 2.48 8.07 4.73
CA ARG A 169 3.57 8.35 5.68
C ARG A 169 4.65 7.26 5.63
N TYR A 170 5.90 7.64 5.37
CA TYR A 170 7.04 6.74 5.51
C TYR A 170 7.54 6.72 6.95
N CYS A 171 7.65 5.53 7.52
CA CYS A 171 8.28 5.30 8.81
C CYS A 171 9.40 4.27 8.62
N ASN A 172 10.63 4.63 9.00
CA ASN A 172 11.69 3.64 9.18
C ASN A 172 11.34 2.82 10.41
N ILE A 173 10.95 1.56 10.22
CA ILE A 173 10.79 0.63 11.34
C ILE A 173 12.20 0.17 11.71
N PRO A 174 12.72 0.49 12.92
CA PRO A 174 14.02 0.03 13.34
C PRO A 174 14.01 -1.50 13.37
N THR A 175 14.85 -2.12 12.55
CA THR A 175 15.16 -3.53 12.69
C THR A 175 16.29 -3.62 13.70
N ASN A 176 16.00 -4.11 14.90
CA ASN A 176 17.06 -4.54 15.83
C ASN A 176 17.80 -5.70 15.16
N SER A 177 18.92 -5.37 14.51
CA SER A 177 19.92 -6.32 14.02
C SER A 177 21.08 -6.35 15.00
#